data_AF-A0A3S0RGU0-F1
#
_entry.id   AF-A0A3S0RGU0-F1
#
_cell.length_a   1.000
_cell.length_b   1.000
_cell.length_c   1.000
_cell.angle_alpha   90.00
_cell.angle_beta   90.00
_cell.angle_gamma   90.00
#
_symmetry.space_group_name_H-M   'P 1'
#
loop_
_entity.id
_entity.type
_entity.pdbx_description
1 polymer ?
#
loop_
_entity_poly.entity_id
_entity_poly.type
_entity_poly.pdbx_seq_one_letter_code
_entity_poly.pdbx_strand_id
1 'polypeptide(L)'
;MSVAVRSQTAPVQGKFVNISAPANLAPTRKLSCIDLTDVKNTYTPPDVYTAIRACLAKGDYDRAAMLFPLAGAYAHFDAFRITDQTARDGGQILIMQTFAMMPPDQKQAFKQALTVVISDPKRHADFCSDVSKIGPPDYFPKYLIMHGMNAFLTPHPEQNALVPNFDAQGTWTKLQAEYLKCVN
;
A
#
# COMPACT_ATOMS: atom_id res chain seq x y z
N MET A 1 3.53 -5.12 62.71
CA MET A 1 3.16 -3.83 62.08
C MET A 1 3.88 -3.79 60.72
N SER A 2 3.24 -4.21 59.62
CA SER A 2 2.53 -3.39 58.61
C SER A 2 3.33 -2.15 58.19
N VAL A 3 3.58 -1.85 56.90
CA VAL A 3 2.65 -1.81 55.76
C VAL A 3 3.39 -2.06 54.44
N ALA A 4 2.79 -2.85 53.54
CA ALA A 4 3.11 -2.88 52.11
C ALA A 4 2.19 -1.90 51.37
N VAL A 5 2.74 -0.96 50.60
CA VAL A 5 1.97 -0.07 49.73
C VAL A 5 1.87 -0.72 48.35
N ARG A 6 0.70 -1.26 48.01
CA ARG A 6 0.33 -1.61 46.62
C ARG A 6 -0.35 -0.40 45.99
N SER A 7 0.32 0.29 45.09
CA SER A 7 -0.36 1.20 44.16
C SER A 7 -0.97 0.39 43.03
N GLN A 8 -2.29 0.19 43.08
CA GLN A 8 -3.09 -0.25 41.94
C GLN A 8 -3.60 0.99 41.22
N THR A 9 -3.06 1.31 40.05
CA THR A 9 -3.70 2.28 39.15
C THR A 9 -4.69 1.54 38.26
N ALA A 10 -5.97 1.84 38.42
CA ALA A 10 -7.04 1.33 37.57
C ALA A 10 -6.91 1.92 36.15
N PRO A 11 -7.18 1.15 35.08
CA PRO A 11 -7.23 1.69 33.73
C PRO A 11 -8.42 2.65 33.58
N VAL A 12 -8.16 3.87 33.12
CA VAL A 12 -9.20 4.84 32.75
C VAL A 12 -9.96 4.27 31.54
N GLN A 13 -11.23 3.91 31.73
CA GLN A 13 -12.14 3.50 30.66
C GLN A 13 -12.57 4.74 29.85
N GLY A 14 -11.69 5.24 28.98
CA GLY A 14 -12.04 6.22 27.96
C GLY A 14 -12.87 5.58 26.84
N LYS A 15 -13.93 6.25 26.39
CA LYS A 15 -14.61 5.87 25.14
C LYS A 15 -13.69 6.18 23.96
N PHE A 16 -13.12 5.14 23.37
CA PHE A 16 -12.39 5.27 22.09
C PHE A 16 -13.41 5.52 20.98
N VAL A 17 -13.33 6.68 20.34
CA VAL A 17 -14.08 6.99 19.12
C VAL A 17 -13.08 6.95 17.97
N ASN A 18 -13.28 6.01 17.04
CA ASN A 18 -12.49 5.97 15.82
C ASN A 18 -13.00 7.05 14.86
N ILE A 19 -12.12 7.98 14.48
CA ILE A 19 -12.41 9.05 13.53
C ILE A 19 -11.69 8.73 12.22
N SER A 20 -12.40 8.80 11.10
CA SER A 20 -11.83 8.56 9.76
C SER A 20 -12.37 9.59 8.77
N ALA A 21 -11.51 10.14 7.91
CA ALA A 21 -11.96 11.00 6.83
C ALA A 21 -12.58 10.17 5.70
N PRO A 22 -13.59 10.71 4.98
CA PRO A 22 -14.11 10.07 3.77
C PRO A 22 -12.98 9.75 2.78
N ALA A 23 -13.04 8.57 2.14
CA ALA A 23 -12.03 8.06 1.22
C ALA A 23 -10.63 7.74 1.80
N ASN A 24 -10.43 7.81 3.12
CA ASN A 24 -9.20 7.37 3.80
C ASN A 24 -8.84 5.91 3.42
N LEU A 25 -7.76 5.73 2.66
CA LEU A 25 -7.29 4.44 2.14
C LEU A 25 -8.35 3.61 1.39
N ALA A 26 -9.42 4.25 0.92
CA ALA A 26 -10.53 3.54 0.30
C ALA A 26 -10.21 3.16 -1.15
N PRO A 27 -10.58 1.94 -1.59
CA PRO A 27 -10.55 1.60 -3.01
C PRO A 27 -11.61 2.37 -3.78
N THR A 28 -11.27 2.74 -5.02
CA THR A 28 -12.22 3.27 -6.01
C THR A 28 -13.00 2.15 -6.69
N ARG A 29 -12.45 0.93 -6.70
CA ARG A 29 -13.05 -0.26 -7.30
C ARG A 29 -12.61 -1.52 -6.58
N LYS A 30 -13.47 -2.53 -6.61
CA LYS A 30 -13.15 -3.88 -6.14
C LYS A 30 -12.73 -4.74 -7.33
N LEU A 31 -11.45 -5.03 -7.43
CA LEU A 31 -10.89 -5.91 -8.44
C LEU A 31 -11.04 -7.37 -7.99
N SER A 32 -11.26 -8.27 -8.96
CA SER A 32 -11.11 -9.71 -8.75
C SER A 32 -9.62 -10.07 -8.67
N CYS A 33 -9.31 -11.35 -8.43
CA CYS A 33 -7.96 -11.82 -8.71
C CYS A 33 -7.69 -11.68 -10.21
N ILE A 34 -6.68 -10.89 -10.57
CA ILE A 34 -6.28 -10.57 -11.94
C ILE A 34 -4.79 -10.83 -12.11
N ASP A 35 -4.34 -10.93 -13.35
CA ASP A 35 -2.92 -11.02 -13.68
C ASP A 35 -2.27 -9.62 -13.68
N LEU A 36 -0.95 -9.57 -13.48
CA LEU A 36 -0.20 -8.31 -13.47
C LEU A 36 -0.39 -7.52 -14.78
N THR A 37 -0.44 -8.22 -15.90
CA THR A 37 -0.64 -7.64 -17.24
C THR A 37 -2.00 -6.96 -17.43
N ASP A 38 -2.99 -7.26 -16.57
CA ASP A 38 -4.32 -6.64 -16.60
C ASP A 38 -4.40 -5.38 -15.72
N VAL A 39 -3.34 -5.09 -14.95
CA VAL A 39 -3.27 -3.89 -14.12
C VAL A 39 -3.13 -2.67 -15.02
N LYS A 40 -3.95 -1.65 -14.73
CA LYS A 40 -3.87 -0.35 -15.39
C LYS A 40 -3.21 0.65 -14.44
N ASN A 41 -2.44 1.59 -14.99
CA ASN A 41 -1.86 2.68 -14.23
C ASN A 41 -2.87 3.67 -13.62
N THR A 42 -4.15 3.52 -13.96
CA THR A 42 -5.28 4.23 -13.34
C THR A 42 -5.83 3.51 -12.09
N TYR A 43 -5.30 2.33 -11.74
CA TYR A 43 -5.69 1.62 -10.52
C TYR A 43 -4.84 2.09 -9.34
N THR A 44 -5.48 2.48 -8.25
CA THR A 44 -4.81 2.94 -7.02
C THR A 44 -4.28 1.76 -6.21
N PRO A 45 -3.32 1.94 -5.28
CA PRO A 45 -2.87 0.88 -4.39
C PRO A 45 -4.01 0.21 -3.63
N PRO A 46 -4.99 0.91 -3.03
CA PRO A 46 -6.16 0.27 -2.45
C PRO A 46 -6.92 -0.64 -3.44
N ASP A 47 -7.04 -0.26 -4.71
CA ASP A 47 -7.65 -1.09 -5.75
C ASP A 47 -6.83 -2.36 -5.98
N VAL A 48 -5.51 -2.24 -6.18
CA VAL A 48 -4.62 -3.41 -6.38
C VAL A 48 -4.61 -4.31 -5.15
N TYR A 49 -4.68 -3.76 -3.93
CA TYR A 49 -4.82 -4.54 -2.70
C TYR A 49 -6.16 -5.29 -2.62
N THR A 50 -7.23 -4.82 -3.28
CA THR A 50 -8.45 -5.63 -3.43
C THR A 50 -8.22 -6.87 -4.31
N ALA A 51 -7.45 -6.74 -5.40
CA ALA A 51 -7.06 -7.87 -6.25
C ALA A 51 -6.16 -8.86 -5.50
N ILE A 52 -5.16 -8.36 -4.75
CA ILE A 52 -4.28 -9.18 -3.91
C ILE A 52 -5.12 -10.01 -2.93
N ARG A 53 -6.02 -9.38 -2.16
CA ARG A 53 -6.93 -10.10 -1.25
C ARG A 53 -7.77 -11.14 -1.98
N ALA A 54 -8.27 -10.82 -3.17
CA ALA A 54 -9.05 -11.76 -3.97
C ALA A 54 -8.23 -12.97 -4.46
N CYS A 55 -6.94 -12.80 -4.76
CA CYS A 55 -6.03 -13.90 -5.10
C CYS A 55 -5.69 -14.75 -3.87
N LEU A 56 -5.37 -14.11 -2.74
CA LEU A 56 -5.08 -14.80 -1.48
C LEU A 56 -6.27 -15.65 -1.00
N ALA A 57 -7.50 -15.14 -1.12
CA ALA A 57 -8.71 -15.88 -0.78
C ALA A 57 -8.93 -17.14 -1.65
N LYS A 58 -8.33 -17.19 -2.84
CA LYS A 58 -8.36 -18.34 -3.75
C LYS A 58 -7.14 -19.26 -3.60
N GLY A 59 -6.20 -18.95 -2.71
CA GLY A 59 -4.92 -19.65 -2.60
C GLY A 59 -3.96 -19.37 -3.76
N ASP A 60 -4.23 -18.36 -4.59
CA ASP A 60 -3.41 -17.99 -5.73
C ASP A 60 -2.28 -17.04 -5.30
N TYR A 61 -1.29 -17.61 -4.64
CA TYR A 61 -0.17 -16.85 -4.08
C TYR A 61 0.76 -16.27 -5.14
N ASP A 62 0.91 -16.94 -6.29
CA ASP A 62 1.76 -16.49 -7.39
C ASP A 62 1.24 -15.17 -7.98
N ARG A 63 -0.07 -15.08 -8.28
CA ARG A 63 -0.66 -13.81 -8.75
C ARG A 63 -0.60 -12.72 -7.69
N ALA A 64 -0.92 -13.04 -6.44
CA ALA A 64 -0.81 -12.09 -5.34
C ALA A 64 0.62 -11.55 -5.20
N ALA A 65 1.62 -12.41 -5.35
CA ALA A 65 3.04 -12.07 -5.25
C ALA A 65 3.53 -11.17 -6.40
N MET A 66 2.97 -11.32 -7.61
CA MET A 66 3.27 -10.41 -8.73
C MET A 66 2.62 -9.04 -8.57
N LEU A 67 1.40 -8.98 -8.01
CA LEU A 67 0.69 -7.71 -7.79
C LEU A 67 1.24 -6.88 -6.63
N PHE A 68 1.70 -7.55 -5.56
CA PHE A 68 2.15 -6.91 -4.32
C PHE A 68 3.27 -5.87 -4.48
N PRO A 69 4.42 -6.17 -5.13
CA PRO A 69 5.49 -5.20 -5.30
C PRO A 69 5.07 -4.00 -6.18
N LEU A 70 4.22 -4.19 -7.19
CA LEU A 70 3.66 -3.07 -7.97
C LEU A 70 2.80 -2.14 -7.09
N ALA A 71 1.89 -2.71 -6.27
CA ALA A 71 1.08 -1.93 -5.34
C ALA A 71 1.95 -1.13 -4.36
N GLY A 72 3.05 -1.73 -3.89
CA GLY A 72 4.06 -1.06 -3.06
C GLY A 72 4.74 0.09 -3.79
N ALA A 73 5.17 -0.10 -5.03
CA ALA A 73 5.79 0.95 -5.83
C ALA A 73 4.82 2.12 -6.08
N TYR A 74 3.56 1.85 -6.36
CA TYR A 74 2.53 2.89 -6.50
C TYR A 74 2.30 3.65 -5.19
N ALA A 75 2.27 2.97 -4.04
CA ALA A 75 2.16 3.63 -2.75
C ALA A 75 3.37 4.52 -2.43
N HIS A 76 4.58 4.08 -2.75
CA HIS A 76 5.79 4.91 -2.60
C HIS A 76 5.79 6.11 -3.54
N PHE A 77 5.39 5.91 -4.82
CA PHE A 77 5.24 6.99 -5.78
C PHE A 77 4.26 8.06 -5.29
N ASP A 78 3.11 7.62 -4.78
CA ASP A 78 2.10 8.50 -4.19
C ASP A 78 2.62 9.25 -2.98
N ALA A 79 3.35 8.58 -2.09
CA ALA A 79 3.99 9.20 -0.92
C ALA A 79 5.04 10.26 -1.29
N PHE A 80 5.71 10.13 -2.44
CA PHE A 80 6.66 11.12 -2.93
C PHE A 80 6.00 12.35 -3.57
N ARG A 81 4.82 12.18 -4.19
CA ARG A 81 4.15 13.27 -4.92
C ARG A 81 3.13 14.07 -4.12
N ILE A 82 2.82 13.66 -2.88
CA ILE A 82 1.95 14.43 -1.98
C ILE A 82 2.75 15.36 -1.05
N THR A 83 2.13 16.48 -0.66
CA THR A 83 2.72 17.47 0.24
C THR A 83 2.57 17.11 1.72
N ASP A 84 1.50 16.39 2.09
CA ASP A 84 1.28 15.93 3.46
C ASP A 84 2.16 14.71 3.79
N GLN A 85 3.21 14.93 4.58
CA GLN A 85 4.12 13.87 4.99
C GLN A 85 3.50 12.87 5.97
N THR A 86 2.46 13.29 6.70
CA THR A 86 1.80 12.44 7.71
C THR A 86 1.00 11.32 7.07
N ALA A 87 0.64 11.44 5.79
CA ALA A 87 -0.07 10.41 5.03
C ALA A 87 0.84 9.29 4.50
N ARG A 88 2.17 9.46 4.52
CA ARG A 88 3.10 8.60 3.78
C ARG A 88 3.14 7.15 4.27
N ASP A 89 2.73 6.90 5.51
CA ASP A 89 2.61 5.56 6.10
C ASP A 89 1.36 4.80 5.63
N GLY A 90 0.44 5.45 4.90
CA GLY A 90 -0.78 4.81 4.39
C GLY A 90 -0.53 3.55 3.57
N GLY A 91 0.61 3.46 2.87
CA GLY A 91 1.05 2.24 2.20
C GLY A 91 1.27 1.06 3.17
N GLN A 92 1.91 1.31 4.33
CA GLN A 92 2.10 0.31 5.37
C GLN A 92 0.78 -0.12 6.01
N ILE A 93 -0.14 0.83 6.21
CA ILE A 93 -1.48 0.53 6.73
C ILE A 93 -2.26 -0.37 5.75
N LEU A 94 -2.17 -0.14 4.45
CA LEU A 94 -2.78 -1.02 3.43
C LEU A 94 -2.22 -2.45 3.49
N ILE A 95 -0.92 -2.61 3.70
CA ILE A 95 -0.28 -3.92 3.93
C ILE A 95 -0.88 -4.57 5.18
N MET A 96 -0.88 -3.85 6.31
CA MET A 96 -1.41 -4.37 7.57
C MET A 96 -2.86 -4.81 7.44
N GLN A 97 -3.73 -4.00 6.83
CA GLN A 97 -5.14 -4.33 6.60
C GLN A 97 -5.32 -5.55 5.69
N THR A 98 -4.47 -5.69 4.67
CA THR A 98 -4.54 -6.83 3.73
C THR A 98 -4.20 -8.15 4.40
N PHE A 99 -3.22 -8.16 5.32
CA PHE A 99 -2.70 -9.39 5.93
C PHE A 99 -3.15 -9.63 7.38
N ALA A 100 -3.95 -8.73 7.97
CA ALA A 100 -4.34 -8.79 9.39
C ALA A 100 -4.94 -10.14 9.78
N MET A 101 -5.90 -10.63 8.99
CA MET A 101 -6.68 -11.84 9.27
C MET A 101 -6.13 -13.10 8.60
N MET A 102 -4.98 -13.00 7.91
CA MET A 102 -4.44 -14.13 7.17
C MET A 102 -3.78 -15.15 8.13
N PRO A 103 -4.13 -16.44 8.04
CA PRO A 103 -3.51 -17.51 8.80
C PRO A 103 -1.99 -17.62 8.59
N PRO A 104 -1.21 -18.13 9.58
CA PRO A 104 0.25 -18.21 9.48
C PRO A 104 0.78 -19.03 8.30
N ASP A 105 0.14 -20.16 7.98
CA ASP A 105 0.46 -21.03 6.85
C ASP A 105 0.26 -20.30 5.52
N GLN A 106 -0.86 -19.60 5.36
CA GLN A 106 -1.10 -18.79 4.16
C GLN A 106 -0.09 -17.64 4.05
N LYS A 107 0.24 -16.95 5.17
CA LYS A 107 1.29 -15.92 5.19
C LYS A 107 2.63 -16.48 4.74
N GLN A 108 2.97 -17.69 5.16
CA GLN A 108 4.20 -18.36 4.76
C GLN A 108 4.20 -18.72 3.28
N ALA A 109 3.10 -19.26 2.75
CA ALA A 109 2.96 -19.57 1.33
C ALA A 109 3.08 -18.33 0.45
N PHE A 110 2.42 -17.22 0.83
CA PHE A 110 2.56 -15.95 0.14
C PHE A 110 4.01 -15.42 0.17
N LYS A 111 4.68 -15.48 1.33
CA LYS A 111 6.10 -15.09 1.43
C LYS A 111 6.98 -15.90 0.50
N GLN A 112 6.77 -17.21 0.40
CA GLN A 112 7.52 -18.07 -0.52
C GLN A 112 7.29 -17.68 -1.98
N ALA A 113 6.04 -17.47 -2.37
CA ALA A 113 5.72 -16.99 -3.72
C ALA A 113 6.37 -15.64 -4.04
N LEU A 114 6.33 -14.70 -3.09
CA LEU A 114 6.99 -13.40 -3.23
C LEU A 114 8.52 -13.52 -3.32
N THR A 115 9.15 -14.40 -2.53
CA THR A 115 10.58 -14.68 -2.65
C THR A 115 10.93 -15.20 -4.03
N VAL A 116 10.10 -16.09 -4.60
CA VAL A 116 10.31 -16.60 -5.96
C VAL A 116 10.24 -15.46 -6.99
N VAL A 117 9.25 -14.56 -6.90
CA VAL A 117 9.15 -13.40 -7.81
C VAL A 117 10.40 -12.51 -7.76
N ILE A 118 10.98 -12.32 -6.58
CA ILE A 118 12.13 -11.42 -6.38
C ILE A 118 13.47 -12.08 -6.68
N SER A 119 13.62 -13.38 -6.38
CA SER A 119 14.91 -14.07 -6.40
C SER A 119 15.14 -14.95 -7.63
N ASP A 120 14.08 -15.36 -8.34
CA ASP A 120 14.21 -16.06 -9.62
C ASP A 120 14.48 -15.04 -10.74
N PRO A 121 15.64 -15.10 -11.43
CA PRO A 121 16.01 -14.10 -12.43
C PRO A 121 15.03 -13.99 -13.59
N LYS A 122 14.42 -15.10 -14.02
CA LYS A 122 13.49 -15.10 -15.13
C LYS A 122 12.17 -14.49 -14.71
N ARG A 123 11.59 -14.93 -13.58
CA ARG A 123 10.32 -14.38 -13.07
C ARG A 123 10.47 -12.89 -12.73
N HIS A 124 11.60 -12.50 -12.17
CA HIS A 124 11.86 -11.10 -11.86
C HIS A 124 12.01 -10.24 -13.12
N ALA A 125 12.70 -10.74 -14.16
CA ALA A 125 12.79 -10.06 -15.45
C ALA A 125 11.41 -9.93 -16.14
N ASP A 126 10.59 -10.99 -16.11
CA ASP A 126 9.23 -10.97 -16.65
C ASP A 126 8.36 -9.93 -15.89
N PHE A 127 8.42 -9.93 -14.55
CA PHE A 127 7.80 -8.92 -13.69
C PHE A 127 8.22 -7.48 -14.07
N CYS A 128 9.52 -7.24 -14.22
CA CYS A 128 10.05 -5.93 -14.57
C CYS A 128 9.63 -5.48 -15.97
N SER A 129 9.57 -6.39 -16.94
CA SER A 129 9.05 -6.11 -18.28
C SER A 129 7.60 -5.62 -18.22
N ASP A 130 6.75 -6.29 -17.44
CA ASP A 130 5.35 -5.92 -17.31
C ASP A 130 5.15 -4.61 -16.56
N VAL A 131 5.87 -4.39 -15.46
CA VAL A 131 5.85 -3.11 -14.74
C VAL A 131 6.26 -1.94 -15.66
N SER A 132 7.25 -2.14 -16.52
CA SER A 132 7.69 -1.13 -17.48
C SER A 132 6.59 -0.76 -18.48
N LYS A 133 5.83 -1.75 -18.98
CA LYS A 133 4.68 -1.52 -19.88
C LYS A 133 3.52 -0.82 -19.19
N ILE A 134 3.27 -1.12 -17.92
CA ILE A 134 2.18 -0.50 -17.14
C ILE A 134 2.48 0.98 -16.88
N GLY A 135 3.71 1.30 -16.49
CA GLY A 135 4.15 2.68 -16.25
C GLY A 135 3.67 3.30 -14.93
N PRO A 136 3.97 4.60 -14.72
CA PRO A 136 3.70 5.29 -13.47
C PRO A 136 2.19 5.56 -13.26
N PRO A 137 1.76 5.74 -12.00
CA PRO A 137 0.39 6.15 -11.67
C PRO A 137 -0.15 7.33 -12.49
N ASP A 138 -1.33 7.13 -13.09
CA ASP A 138 -2.10 8.15 -13.82
C ASP A 138 -3.47 8.37 -13.16
N TYR A 139 -3.42 8.76 -11.89
CA TYR A 139 -4.59 9.12 -11.10
C TYR A 139 -4.24 10.18 -10.06
N PHE A 140 -5.26 10.81 -9.46
CA PHE A 140 -5.10 11.67 -8.30
C PHE A 140 -5.13 10.84 -7.00
N PRO A 141 -4.10 10.90 -6.13
CA PRO A 141 -3.94 9.98 -4.99
C PRO A 141 -4.81 10.37 -3.78
N LYS A 142 -6.12 10.54 -4.02
CA LYS A 142 -7.10 10.95 -3.00
C LYS A 142 -7.10 10.03 -1.78
N TYR A 143 -6.94 8.72 -2.00
CA TYR A 143 -6.93 7.73 -0.92
C TYR A 143 -5.84 8.02 0.13
N LEU A 144 -4.69 8.53 -0.31
CA LEU A 144 -3.55 8.83 0.53
C LEU A 144 -3.66 10.23 1.12
N ILE A 145 -4.09 11.22 0.32
CA ILE A 145 -4.35 12.58 0.82
C ILE A 145 -5.37 12.56 1.97
N MET A 146 -6.44 11.78 1.83
CA MET A 146 -7.47 11.64 2.86
C MET A 146 -7.04 10.76 4.05
N HIS A 147 -5.88 10.11 3.97
CA HIS A 147 -5.27 9.41 5.11
C HIS A 147 -4.53 10.36 6.06
N GLY A 148 -3.92 11.41 5.51
CA GLY A 148 -3.09 12.36 6.26
C GLY A 148 -3.85 13.25 7.23
N MET A 149 -3.11 13.86 8.15
CA MET A 149 -3.65 14.80 9.13
C MET A 149 -4.31 16.01 8.47
N ASN A 150 -3.87 16.44 7.28
CA ASN A 150 -4.50 17.57 6.58
C ASN A 150 -5.97 17.32 6.25
N ALA A 151 -6.39 16.05 6.09
CA ALA A 151 -7.79 15.65 5.91
C ALA A 151 -8.70 16.05 7.08
N PHE A 152 -8.11 16.30 8.25
CA PHE A 152 -8.82 16.70 9.47
C PHE A 152 -8.52 18.14 9.88
N LEU A 153 -7.34 18.65 9.52
CA LEU A 153 -6.86 19.97 9.94
C LEU A 153 -7.23 21.10 8.98
N THR A 154 -7.60 20.79 7.74
CA THR A 154 -7.84 21.78 6.70
C THR A 154 -9.23 21.60 6.06
N PRO A 155 -9.91 22.68 5.65
CA PRO A 155 -11.21 22.58 5.00
C PRO A 155 -11.14 22.02 3.57
N HIS A 156 -9.98 22.11 2.91
CA HIS A 156 -9.77 21.70 1.52
C HIS A 156 -8.48 20.89 1.38
N PRO A 157 -8.42 19.66 1.94
CA PRO A 157 -7.19 18.86 2.00
C PRO A 157 -6.60 18.48 0.64
N GLU A 158 -7.41 18.51 -0.42
CA GLU A 158 -6.99 18.21 -1.79
C GLU A 158 -6.36 19.41 -2.51
N GLN A 159 -6.58 20.64 -2.01
CA GLN A 159 -6.05 21.85 -2.62
C GLN A 159 -4.55 21.94 -2.37
N ASN A 160 -3.75 22.05 -3.43
CA ASN A 160 -2.28 22.05 -3.37
C ASN A 160 -1.70 20.80 -2.65
N ALA A 161 -2.42 19.68 -2.72
CA ALA A 161 -2.02 18.43 -2.08
C ALA A 161 -0.86 17.72 -2.79
N LEU A 162 -0.54 18.13 -4.03
CA LEU A 162 0.54 17.58 -4.84
C LEU A 162 1.75 18.50 -4.84
N VAL A 163 2.94 17.89 -4.84
CA VAL A 163 4.21 18.60 -4.99
C VAL A 163 4.25 19.28 -6.37
N PRO A 164 4.44 20.60 -6.45
CA PRO A 164 4.56 21.30 -7.72
C PRO A 164 5.76 20.81 -8.54
N ASN A 165 5.61 20.70 -9.86
CA ASN A 165 6.66 20.23 -10.78
C ASN A 165 7.27 18.87 -10.38
N PHE A 166 6.46 17.97 -9.82
CA PHE A 166 6.89 16.63 -9.43
C PHE A 166 7.44 15.86 -10.65
N ASP A 167 8.69 15.40 -10.56
CA ASP A 167 9.33 14.57 -11.57
C ASP A 167 8.77 13.13 -11.51
N ALA A 168 7.62 12.93 -12.16
CA ALA A 168 6.96 11.64 -12.23
C ALA A 168 7.83 10.58 -12.92
N GLN A 169 8.44 10.90 -14.06
CA GLN A 169 9.20 9.92 -14.83
C GLN A 169 10.50 9.52 -14.12
N GLY A 170 11.23 10.49 -13.55
CA GLY A 170 12.43 10.20 -12.78
C GLY A 170 12.11 9.43 -11.50
N THR A 171 11.03 9.78 -10.79
CA THR A 171 10.62 9.03 -9.59
C THR A 171 10.21 7.61 -9.92
N TRP A 172 9.50 7.39 -11.03
CA TRP A 172 9.13 6.04 -11.47
C TRP A 172 10.35 5.19 -11.84
N THR A 173 11.25 5.75 -12.66
CA THR A 173 12.53 5.11 -13.02
C THR A 173 13.32 4.74 -11.75
N LYS A 174 13.38 5.66 -10.79
CA LYS A 174 14.04 5.43 -9.49
C LYS A 174 13.40 4.28 -8.73
N LEU A 175 12.06 4.22 -8.65
CA LEU A 175 11.36 3.13 -7.96
C LEU A 175 11.55 1.79 -8.67
N GLN A 176 11.56 1.76 -10.00
CA GLN A 176 11.88 0.55 -10.76
C GLN A 176 13.29 0.05 -10.41
N ALA A 177 14.30 0.93 -10.42
CA ALA A 177 15.68 0.55 -10.16
C ALA A 177 15.96 0.23 -8.66
N GLU A 178 15.51 1.09 -7.75
CA GLU A 178 15.92 1.03 -6.34
C GLU A 178 14.97 0.22 -5.46
N TYR A 179 13.66 0.30 -5.72
CA TYR A 179 12.65 -0.40 -4.92
C TYR A 179 12.33 -1.77 -5.51
N LEU A 180 12.03 -1.84 -6.81
CA LEU A 180 11.69 -3.08 -7.50
C LEU A 180 12.90 -3.88 -7.98
N LYS A 181 14.10 -3.27 -7.97
CA LYS A 181 15.36 -3.86 -8.45
C LYS A 181 15.37 -4.23 -9.94
N CYS A 182 14.50 -3.62 -10.74
CA CYS A 182 14.48 -3.81 -12.19
C CYS A 182 15.74 -3.20 -12.80
N VAL A 183 16.62 -4.09 -13.28
CA VAL A 183 17.81 -3.71 -14.04
C VAL A 183 17.37 -3.42 -15.47
N ASN A 184 17.81 -2.28 -16.02
CA ASN A 184 17.60 -1.92 -17.42
C ASN A 184 18.44 -2.79 -18.35
#